data_AF-A0A8F6TWG6-F1
#
_entry.id   AF-A0A8F6TWG6-F1
#
_cell.length_a   1.000
_cell.length_b   1.000
_cell.length_c   1.000
_cell.angle_alpha   90.00
_cell.angle_beta   90.00
_cell.angle_gamma   90.00
#
_symmetry.space_group_name_H-M   'P 1'
#
loop_
_entity.id
_entity.type
_entity.pdbx_description
1 polymer ?
#
loop_
_entity_poly.entity_id
_entity_poly.type
_entity_poly.pdbx_seq_one_letter_code
_entity_poly.pdbx_strand_id
1 'polypeptide(L)'
;MRRLWVVTTALMLSAGASAAQSWGDGAPETPRFEVCLPDAMGAFEAALQGPGYGADWRLGETNVHWVQHCGYLAMGICEVSRNSLICQRRLREGLEARSAALREVLPAPEELTGSLAPLYARVWALAHGQDAGDECAGWDYRRGLWCDSFQAALKFEEAVHAWQVARLMGAVGPLDWEEMSDLARVD
;
A
#
# COMPACT_ATOMS: atom_id res chain seq x y z
N MET A 1 17.56 -58.46 25.93
CA MET A 1 17.33 -57.00 26.01
C MET A 1 16.98 -56.51 24.60
N ARG A 2 15.69 -56.35 24.29
CA ARG A 2 15.18 -55.94 22.97
C ARG A 2 15.10 -54.41 22.91
N ARG A 3 15.86 -53.78 22.01
CA ARG A 3 15.78 -52.33 21.75
C ARG A 3 14.71 -52.10 20.68
N LEU A 4 13.57 -51.55 21.11
CA LEU A 4 12.53 -51.00 20.24
C LEU A 4 13.06 -49.72 19.59
N TRP A 5 13.18 -49.71 18.28
CA TRP A 5 13.38 -48.50 17.49
C TRP A 5 12.02 -47.84 17.28
N VAL A 6 11.81 -46.70 17.93
CA VAL A 6 10.67 -45.82 17.68
C VAL A 6 10.96 -45.10 16.38
N VAL A 7 10.20 -45.43 15.34
CA VAL A 7 10.15 -44.66 14.09
C VAL A 7 9.36 -43.39 14.40
N THR A 8 10.07 -42.27 14.54
CA THR A 8 9.45 -40.95 14.67
C THR A 8 8.97 -40.52 13.28
N THR A 9 7.69 -40.73 13.01
CA THR A 9 7.02 -40.18 11.83
C THR A 9 7.03 -38.66 11.95
N ALA A 10 7.86 -38.00 11.15
CA ALA A 10 7.82 -36.56 10.98
C ALA A 10 6.48 -36.19 10.30
N LEU A 11 5.51 -35.69 11.08
CA LEU A 11 4.40 -34.93 10.53
C LEU A 11 5.02 -33.68 9.89
N MET A 12 5.19 -33.73 8.56
CA MET A 12 5.23 -32.51 7.76
C MET A 12 3.83 -31.89 7.86
N LEU A 13 3.65 -31.03 8.86
CA LEU A 13 2.63 -30.01 8.84
C LEU A 13 2.94 -29.12 7.64
N SER A 14 2.35 -29.47 6.50
CA SER A 14 2.14 -28.56 5.40
C SER A 14 1.31 -27.41 5.95
N ALA A 15 1.99 -26.40 6.50
CA ALA A 15 1.47 -25.05 6.61
C ALA A 15 1.26 -24.58 5.16
N GLY A 16 0.18 -25.07 4.56
CA GLY A 16 -0.34 -24.53 3.31
C GLY A 16 -0.46 -23.04 3.56
N ALA A 17 0.20 -22.27 2.70
CA ALA A 17 0.20 -20.83 2.66
C ALA A 17 -1.17 -20.33 3.14
N SER A 18 -1.19 -19.72 4.32
CA SER A 18 -2.29 -18.89 4.75
C SER A 18 -2.27 -17.71 3.79
N ALA A 19 -2.92 -17.89 2.64
CA ALA A 19 -3.18 -16.86 1.67
C ALA A 19 -3.81 -15.70 2.44
N ALA A 20 -3.09 -14.59 2.53
CA ALA A 20 -3.59 -13.23 2.70
C ALA A 20 -5.02 -13.13 3.28
N GLN A 21 -5.20 -13.45 4.56
CA GLN A 21 -6.35 -12.95 5.32
C GLN A 21 -5.94 -11.59 5.86
N SER A 22 -5.87 -10.59 5.00
CA SER A 22 -4.89 -9.57 5.33
C SER A 22 -5.35 -8.62 6.44
N TRP A 23 -6.65 -8.28 6.58
CA TRP A 23 -7.04 -7.28 7.61
C TRP A 23 -8.33 -7.57 8.38
N GLY A 24 -9.38 -8.14 7.77
CA GLY A 24 -10.68 -8.31 8.44
C GLY A 24 -11.55 -9.42 7.84
N ASP A 25 -12.60 -9.79 8.56
CA ASP A 25 -13.56 -10.83 8.16
C ASP A 25 -14.89 -10.30 7.62
N GLY A 26 -14.97 -8.97 7.43
CA GLY A 26 -16.11 -8.28 6.84
C GLY A 26 -16.17 -8.37 5.31
N ALA A 27 -17.36 -8.07 4.76
CA ALA A 27 -17.65 -7.88 3.33
C ALA A 27 -16.93 -8.90 2.40
N PRO A 28 -17.25 -10.21 2.49
CA PRO A 28 -16.52 -11.26 1.79
C PRO A 28 -16.54 -11.15 0.26
N GLU A 29 -17.52 -10.44 -0.29
CA GLU A 29 -17.66 -10.14 -1.72
C GLU A 29 -16.81 -8.96 -2.20
N THR A 30 -16.24 -8.17 -1.28
CA THR A 30 -15.40 -7.02 -1.63
C THR A 30 -13.96 -7.49 -1.92
N PRO A 31 -13.34 -7.06 -3.05
CA PRO A 31 -11.95 -7.37 -3.34
C PRO A 31 -11.03 -6.96 -2.18
N ARG A 32 -10.13 -7.86 -1.80
CA ARG A 32 -9.12 -7.58 -0.77
C ARG A 32 -8.05 -6.64 -1.32
N PHE A 33 -7.35 -5.96 -0.43
CA PHE A 33 -6.33 -4.97 -0.79
C PHE A 33 -5.25 -5.54 -1.70
N GLU A 34 -4.84 -6.78 -1.43
CA GLU A 34 -3.78 -7.51 -2.13
C GLU A 34 -4.18 -7.88 -3.57
N VAL A 35 -5.48 -7.94 -3.82
CA VAL A 35 -6.05 -8.20 -5.15
C VAL A 35 -6.28 -6.88 -5.88
N CYS A 36 -6.80 -5.86 -5.18
CA CYS A 36 -7.11 -4.56 -5.77
C CYS A 36 -5.86 -3.76 -6.16
N LEU A 37 -4.83 -3.76 -5.30
CA LEU A 37 -3.67 -2.88 -5.46
C LEU A 37 -2.88 -3.16 -6.76
N PRO A 38 -2.54 -4.41 -7.12
CA PRO A 38 -1.81 -4.68 -8.36
C PRO A 38 -2.55 -4.18 -9.61
N ASP A 39 -3.87 -4.36 -9.66
CA ASP A 39 -4.70 -3.91 -10.78
C ASP A 39 -4.72 -2.38 -10.88
N ALA A 40 -4.92 -1.69 -9.76
CA ALA A 40 -4.88 -0.23 -9.66
C ALA A 40 -3.54 0.35 -10.11
N MET A 41 -2.44 -0.25 -9.65
CA MET A 41 -1.09 0.18 -10.00
C MET A 41 -0.76 -0.06 -11.48
N GLY A 42 -1.16 -1.22 -12.02
CA GLY A 42 -1.00 -1.52 -13.44
C GLY A 42 -1.78 -0.55 -14.33
N ALA A 43 -3.00 -0.19 -13.93
CA ALA A 43 -3.79 0.82 -14.64
C ALA A 43 -3.12 2.21 -14.62
N PHE A 44 -2.53 2.61 -13.49
CA PHE A 44 -1.79 3.87 -13.39
C PHE A 44 -0.55 3.89 -14.30
N GLU A 45 0.27 2.83 -14.29
CA GLU A 45 1.44 2.73 -15.18
C GLU A 45 1.03 2.74 -16.65
N ALA A 46 -0.04 2.02 -17.02
CA ALA A 46 -0.57 2.05 -18.37
C ALA A 46 -1.06 3.44 -18.78
N ALA A 47 -1.69 4.17 -17.85
CA ALA A 47 -2.11 5.55 -18.08
C ALA A 47 -0.90 6.48 -18.30
N LEU A 48 0.15 6.35 -17.50
CA LEU A 48 1.39 7.13 -17.63
C LEU A 48 2.11 6.91 -18.96
N GLN A 49 1.96 5.74 -19.57
CA GLN A 49 2.51 5.41 -20.88
C GLN A 49 1.61 5.86 -22.05
N GLY A 50 0.39 6.34 -21.76
CA GLY A 50 -0.57 6.80 -22.76
C GLY A 50 -0.25 8.18 -23.33
N PRO A 51 -0.72 8.51 -24.55
CA PRO A 51 -0.56 9.84 -25.13
C PRO A 51 -1.25 10.91 -24.28
N GLY A 52 -0.53 12.01 -24.01
CA GLY A 52 -1.01 13.10 -23.15
C GLY A 52 -0.50 13.06 -21.70
N TYR A 53 0.29 12.04 -21.35
CA TYR A 53 0.91 11.87 -20.02
C TYR A 53 2.42 12.15 -20.12
N GLY A 54 2.95 13.00 -19.24
CA GLY A 54 4.32 13.52 -19.31
C GLY A 54 4.60 14.63 -18.28
N ALA A 55 5.68 15.41 -18.45
CA ALA A 55 6.07 16.52 -17.56
C ALA A 55 4.92 17.51 -17.24
N ASP A 56 4.01 17.72 -18.20
CA ASP A 56 2.90 18.67 -18.08
C ASP A 56 1.63 18.06 -17.46
N TRP A 57 1.68 16.79 -17.06
CA TRP A 57 0.54 16.09 -16.48
C TRP A 57 0.10 16.74 -15.17
N ARG A 58 -1.14 17.26 -15.13
CA ARG A 58 -1.69 18.00 -13.99
C ARG A 58 -2.21 17.02 -12.96
N LEU A 59 -1.50 16.89 -11.83
CA LEU A 59 -1.87 16.00 -10.72
C LEU A 59 -3.30 16.23 -10.19
N GLY A 60 -3.87 17.43 -10.32
CA GLY A 60 -5.26 17.72 -9.93
C GLY A 60 -6.34 17.34 -10.96
N GLU A 61 -5.97 17.05 -12.20
CA GLU A 61 -6.90 16.50 -13.22
C GLU A 61 -6.99 14.97 -13.12
N THR A 62 -6.00 14.38 -12.48
CA THR A 62 -6.00 13.04 -11.97
C THR A 62 -6.73 12.95 -10.63
N ASN A 63 -8.05 12.97 -10.67
CA ASN A 63 -8.88 12.46 -9.58
C ASN A 63 -8.80 10.91 -9.55
N VAL A 64 -7.58 10.39 -9.53
CA VAL A 64 -7.30 8.95 -9.65
C VAL A 64 -6.70 8.46 -8.35
N HIS A 65 -7.61 8.40 -7.40
CA HIS A 65 -7.47 7.73 -6.12
C HIS A 65 -7.46 6.21 -6.31
N TRP A 66 -6.64 5.67 -7.23
CA TRP A 66 -6.67 4.23 -7.55
C TRP A 66 -6.16 3.40 -6.38
N VAL A 67 -5.05 3.82 -5.77
CA VAL A 67 -4.42 3.13 -4.64
C VAL A 67 -5.22 3.41 -3.37
N GLN A 68 -5.63 4.65 -3.15
CA GLN A 68 -6.49 5.05 -2.04
C GLN A 68 -7.84 4.34 -2.12
N HIS A 69 -8.41 4.09 -3.31
CA HIS A 69 -9.63 3.29 -3.45
C HIS A 69 -9.47 1.89 -2.86
N CYS A 70 -8.35 1.21 -3.15
CA CYS A 70 -8.06 -0.07 -2.54
C CYS A 70 -7.94 0.03 -1.01
N GLY A 71 -7.29 1.09 -0.50
CA GLY A 71 -7.27 1.40 0.94
C GLY A 71 -8.68 1.61 1.51
N TYR A 72 -9.55 2.31 0.79
CA TYR A 72 -10.94 2.56 1.20
C TYR A 72 -11.78 1.28 1.24
N LEU A 73 -11.59 0.37 0.29
CA LEU A 73 -12.22 -0.96 0.33
C LEU A 73 -11.75 -1.74 1.56
N ALA A 74 -10.45 -1.72 1.87
CA ALA A 74 -9.90 -2.35 3.08
C ALA A 74 -10.47 -1.74 4.36
N MET A 75 -10.61 -0.41 4.42
CA MET A 75 -11.27 0.27 5.53
C MET A 75 -12.75 -0.12 5.66
N GLY A 76 -13.48 -0.26 4.56
CA GLY A 76 -14.86 -0.73 4.55
C GLY A 76 -15.01 -2.17 5.05
N ILE A 77 -14.08 -3.05 4.64
CA ILE A 77 -13.96 -4.41 5.17
C ILE A 77 -13.73 -4.39 6.68
N CYS A 78 -12.82 -3.52 7.16
CA CYS A 78 -12.57 -3.34 8.58
C CYS A 78 -13.80 -2.85 9.32
N GLU A 79 -14.53 -1.87 8.77
CA GLU A 79 -15.69 -1.27 9.44
C GLU A 79 -16.75 -2.30 9.82
N VAL A 80 -17.02 -3.27 8.93
CA VAL A 80 -18.02 -4.32 9.13
C VAL A 80 -17.46 -5.64 9.68
N SER A 81 -16.16 -5.68 10.02
CA SER A 81 -15.48 -6.82 10.63
C SER A 81 -15.87 -6.98 12.10
N ARG A 82 -15.85 -8.23 12.60
CA ARG A 82 -16.06 -8.51 14.04
C ARG A 82 -15.01 -7.84 14.94
N ASN A 83 -13.83 -7.54 14.37
CA ASN A 83 -12.71 -6.91 15.04
C ASN A 83 -12.39 -5.52 14.47
N SER A 84 -13.41 -4.74 14.11
CA SER A 84 -13.28 -3.46 13.39
C SER A 84 -12.14 -2.55 13.87
N LEU A 85 -12.08 -2.24 15.17
CA LEU A 85 -11.04 -1.35 15.71
C LEU A 85 -9.61 -1.91 15.59
N ILE A 86 -9.44 -3.23 15.75
CA ILE A 86 -8.13 -3.87 15.63
C ILE A 86 -7.74 -3.91 14.14
N CYS A 87 -8.70 -4.17 13.25
CA CYS A 87 -8.51 -4.15 11.81
C CYS A 87 -8.04 -2.78 11.32
N GLN A 88 -8.77 -1.70 11.65
CA GLN A 88 -8.43 -0.34 11.21
C GLN A 88 -7.05 0.10 11.68
N ARG A 89 -6.69 -0.21 12.94
CA ARG A 89 -5.36 0.13 13.49
C ARG A 89 -4.25 -0.56 12.73
N ARG A 90 -4.38 -1.88 12.53
CA ARG A 90 -3.40 -2.69 11.82
C ARG A 90 -3.25 -2.24 10.36
N LEU A 91 -4.37 -1.94 9.69
CA LEU A 91 -4.36 -1.42 8.34
C LEU A 91 -3.61 -0.09 8.26
N ARG A 92 -3.88 0.84 9.19
CA ARG A 92 -3.17 2.12 9.29
C ARG A 92 -1.66 1.91 9.45
N GLU A 93 -1.26 1.10 10.43
CA GLU A 93 0.16 0.81 10.72
C GLU A 93 0.87 0.20 9.51
N GLY A 94 0.21 -0.73 8.80
CA GLY A 94 0.74 -1.32 7.58
C GLY A 94 0.94 -0.29 6.46
N LEU A 95 -0.07 0.55 6.22
CA LEU A 95 0.01 1.60 5.19
C LEU A 95 1.12 2.61 5.50
N GLU A 96 1.24 3.05 6.75
CA GLU A 96 2.30 3.96 7.20
C GLU A 96 3.70 3.34 7.03
N ALA A 97 3.87 2.08 7.46
CA ALA A 97 5.14 1.37 7.36
C ALA A 97 5.56 1.20 5.89
N ARG A 98 4.64 0.80 5.00
CA ARG A 98 4.95 0.65 3.57
C ARG A 98 5.19 2.00 2.88
N SER A 99 4.47 3.04 3.28
CA SER A 99 4.75 4.41 2.81
C SER A 99 6.16 4.85 3.20
N ALA A 100 6.60 4.56 4.42
CA ALA A 100 7.97 4.86 4.85
C ALA A 100 9.01 4.08 4.05
N ALA A 101 8.83 2.76 3.87
CA ALA A 101 9.73 1.91 3.11
C ALA A 101 9.85 2.35 1.64
N LEU A 102 8.73 2.71 1.00
CA LEU A 102 8.74 3.24 -0.37
C LEU A 102 9.55 4.53 -0.45
N ARG A 103 9.37 5.46 0.50
CA ARG A 103 10.09 6.75 0.50
C ARG A 103 11.59 6.57 0.69
N GLU A 104 12.00 5.63 1.53
CA GLU A 104 13.41 5.36 1.81
C GLU A 104 14.21 4.96 0.56
N VAL A 105 13.58 4.28 -0.39
CA VAL A 105 14.24 3.83 -1.62
C VAL A 105 14.15 4.82 -2.78
N LEU A 106 13.47 5.97 -2.60
CA LEU A 106 13.34 6.96 -3.66
C LEU A 106 14.62 7.81 -3.79
N PRO A 107 15.21 7.93 -5.00
CA PRO A 107 16.29 8.87 -5.23
C PRO A 107 15.83 10.33 -5.03
N ALA A 108 16.78 11.24 -4.84
CA ALA A 108 16.47 12.66 -4.81
C ALA A 108 16.07 13.14 -6.22
N PRO A 109 15.13 14.10 -6.37
CA PRO A 109 14.69 14.56 -7.68
C PRO A 109 15.81 15.10 -8.57
N GLU A 110 16.86 15.66 -7.99
CA GLU A 110 18.01 16.23 -8.70
C GLU A 110 18.90 15.15 -9.35
N GLU A 111 18.78 13.89 -8.92
CA GLU A 111 19.53 12.76 -9.45
C GLU A 111 18.90 12.18 -10.73
N LEU A 112 17.62 12.51 -10.99
CA LEU A 112 16.88 11.96 -12.11
C LEU A 112 16.76 12.96 -13.27
N THR A 113 16.92 12.45 -14.49
CA THR A 113 16.79 13.22 -15.73
C THR A 113 15.81 12.56 -16.69
N GLY A 114 15.38 13.29 -17.72
CA GLY A 114 14.46 12.79 -18.74
C GLY A 114 13.08 13.43 -18.70
N SER A 115 12.19 12.98 -19.59
CA SER A 115 10.87 13.59 -19.81
C SER A 115 9.93 13.51 -18.62
N LEU A 116 10.13 12.54 -17.72
CA LEU A 116 9.32 12.37 -16.50
C LEU A 116 9.88 13.10 -15.28
N ALA A 117 11.09 13.67 -15.34
CA ALA A 117 11.73 14.30 -14.18
C ALA A 117 10.89 15.42 -13.53
N PRO A 118 10.20 16.31 -14.28
CA PRO A 118 9.32 17.31 -13.67
C PRO A 118 8.11 16.71 -12.95
N LEU A 119 7.54 15.62 -13.48
CA LEU A 119 6.48 14.89 -12.80
C LEU A 119 7.01 14.24 -11.52
N TYR A 120 8.17 13.56 -11.61
CA TYR A 120 8.82 12.91 -10.49
C TYR A 120 9.04 13.87 -9.33
N ALA A 121 9.61 15.06 -9.58
CA ALA A 121 9.83 16.05 -8.54
C ALA A 121 8.54 16.43 -7.79
N ARG A 122 7.40 16.52 -8.50
CA ARG A 122 6.10 16.82 -7.86
C ARG A 122 5.59 15.67 -6.99
N VAL A 123 5.59 14.45 -7.51
CA VAL A 123 5.11 13.29 -6.73
C VAL A 123 6.04 12.93 -5.59
N TRP A 124 7.35 13.12 -5.75
CA TRP A 124 8.34 12.99 -4.68
C TRP A 124 8.08 13.98 -3.55
N ALA A 125 7.80 15.24 -3.89
CA ALA A 125 7.49 16.28 -2.91
C ALA A 125 6.18 16.01 -2.17
N LEU A 126 5.17 15.42 -2.82
CA LEU A 126 3.94 14.98 -2.14
C LEU A 126 4.23 13.83 -1.16
N ALA A 127 4.93 12.79 -1.61
CA ALA A 127 5.28 11.64 -0.79
C ALA A 127 6.10 12.03 0.46
N HIS A 128 7.03 12.98 0.34
CA HIS A 128 7.84 13.49 1.46
C HIS A 128 7.19 14.65 2.21
N GLY A 129 6.12 15.21 1.67
CA GLY A 129 5.37 16.29 2.28
C GLY A 129 4.63 15.83 3.53
N GLN A 130 4.48 16.75 4.49
CA GLN A 130 3.60 16.54 5.63
C GLN A 130 2.15 16.78 5.23
N ASP A 131 1.22 16.12 5.94
CA ASP A 131 -0.19 16.47 5.86
C ASP A 131 -0.40 17.94 6.25
N ALA A 132 -1.44 18.57 5.71
CA ALA A 132 -1.72 20.00 5.90
C ALA A 132 -2.12 20.38 7.35
N GLY A 133 -2.14 19.40 8.27
CA GLY A 133 -2.46 19.56 9.69
C GLY A 133 -3.04 18.27 10.26
N ASP A 134 -3.40 18.28 11.55
CA ASP A 134 -4.16 17.20 12.16
C ASP A 134 -5.63 17.29 11.74
N GLU A 135 -5.94 16.84 10.52
CA GLU A 135 -7.30 16.85 9.98
C GLU A 135 -8.28 15.98 10.79
N CYS A 136 -7.74 15.10 11.63
CA CYS A 136 -8.49 14.19 12.49
C CYS A 136 -8.66 14.74 13.92
N ALA A 137 -8.10 15.91 14.23
CA ALA A 137 -8.17 16.55 15.55
C ALA A 137 -9.62 16.80 15.99
N GLY A 138 -9.94 16.41 17.23
CA GLY A 138 -11.25 16.67 17.85
C GLY A 138 -12.36 15.69 17.45
N TRP A 139 -12.05 14.67 16.66
CA TRP A 139 -12.98 13.60 16.33
C TRP A 139 -13.10 12.59 17.50
N ASP A 140 -14.25 11.95 17.65
CA ASP A 140 -14.39 10.85 18.62
C ASP A 140 -13.47 9.69 18.25
N TYR A 141 -13.11 8.84 19.21
CA TYR A 141 -12.09 7.80 19.02
C TYR A 141 -12.31 6.92 17.78
N ARG A 142 -13.56 6.53 17.47
CA ARG A 142 -13.82 5.67 16.30
C ARG A 142 -13.64 6.43 15.01
N ARG A 143 -14.17 7.65 14.98
CA ARG A 143 -14.13 8.51 13.80
C ARG A 143 -12.71 9.05 13.54
N GLY A 144 -11.95 9.32 14.61
CA GLY A 144 -10.53 9.64 14.56
C GLY A 144 -9.72 8.49 13.99
N LEU A 145 -9.93 7.24 14.47
CA LEU A 145 -9.24 6.08 13.91
C LEU A 145 -9.54 5.86 12.43
N TRP A 146 -10.79 6.04 12.01
CA TRP A 146 -11.15 5.97 10.59
C TRP A 146 -10.47 7.06 9.77
N CYS A 147 -10.43 8.29 10.29
CA CYS A 147 -9.75 9.43 9.65
C CYS A 147 -8.24 9.18 9.53
N ASP A 148 -7.59 8.67 10.58
CA ASP A 148 -6.18 8.32 10.55
C ASP A 148 -5.89 7.25 9.49
N SER A 149 -6.73 6.21 9.40
CA SER A 149 -6.62 5.17 8.36
C SER A 149 -6.79 5.76 6.95
N PHE A 150 -7.69 6.73 6.78
CA PHE A 150 -7.87 7.44 5.51
C PHE A 150 -6.61 8.22 5.11
N GLN A 151 -6.04 8.98 6.05
CA GLN A 151 -4.81 9.74 5.80
C GLN A 151 -3.62 8.81 5.51
N ALA A 152 -3.52 7.69 6.22
CA ALA A 152 -2.51 6.67 5.92
C ALA A 152 -2.67 6.08 4.51
N ALA A 153 -3.90 5.82 4.06
CA ALA A 153 -4.15 5.35 2.69
C ALA A 153 -3.78 6.41 1.63
N LEU A 154 -4.04 7.69 1.91
CA LEU A 154 -3.65 8.80 1.04
C LEU A 154 -2.12 8.91 0.95
N LYS A 155 -1.42 8.90 2.09
CA LYS A 155 0.06 8.95 2.12
C LYS A 155 0.70 7.76 1.43
N PHE A 156 0.08 6.59 1.54
CA PHE A 156 0.50 5.40 0.80
C PHE A 156 0.36 5.59 -0.70
N GLU A 157 -0.76 6.14 -1.19
CA GLU A 157 -0.93 6.47 -2.61
C GLU A 157 0.14 7.45 -3.11
N GLU A 158 0.44 8.51 -2.35
CA GLU A 158 1.48 9.48 -2.74
C GLU A 158 2.86 8.82 -2.87
N ALA A 159 3.23 7.96 -1.91
CA ALA A 159 4.48 7.20 -1.95
C ALA A 159 4.52 6.23 -3.14
N VAL A 160 3.41 5.55 -3.42
CA VAL A 160 3.28 4.65 -4.57
C VAL A 160 3.45 5.41 -5.89
N HIS A 161 2.78 6.55 -6.07
CA HIS A 161 2.92 7.36 -7.28
C HIS A 161 4.37 7.78 -7.52
N ALA A 162 5.07 8.24 -6.49
CA ALA A 162 6.48 8.60 -6.59
C ALA A 162 7.35 7.41 -7.00
N TRP A 163 7.11 6.26 -6.39
CA TRP A 163 7.83 5.02 -6.71
C TRP A 163 7.56 4.54 -8.14
N GLN A 164 6.32 4.56 -8.62
CA GLN A 164 5.97 4.12 -9.98
C GLN A 164 6.62 5.01 -11.05
N VAL A 165 6.65 6.33 -10.82
CA VAL A 165 7.35 7.25 -11.72
C VAL A 165 8.86 6.98 -11.70
N ALA A 166 9.49 6.81 -10.54
CA ALA A 166 10.91 6.45 -10.45
C ALA A 166 11.22 5.12 -11.16
N ARG A 167 10.34 4.13 -11.03
CA ARG A 167 10.46 2.82 -11.69
C ARG A 167 10.40 2.96 -13.21
N LEU A 168 9.44 3.73 -13.73
CA LEU A 168 9.32 3.98 -15.16
C LEU A 168 10.53 4.74 -15.73
N MET A 169 11.21 5.52 -14.89
CA MET A 169 12.50 6.16 -15.21
C MET A 169 13.70 5.20 -15.08
N GLY A 170 13.50 3.96 -14.62
CA GLY A 170 14.56 2.96 -14.42
C GLY A 170 15.43 3.20 -13.18
N ALA A 171 14.98 4.06 -12.25
CA ALA A 171 15.78 4.46 -11.09
C ALA A 171 15.62 3.52 -9.88
N VAL A 172 14.50 2.79 -9.80
CA VAL A 172 14.24 1.78 -8.78
C VAL A 172 13.87 0.45 -9.43
N GLY A 173 14.18 -0.65 -8.74
CA GLY A 173 13.91 -2.01 -9.22
C GLY A 173 12.42 -2.36 -9.22
N PRO A 174 12.04 -3.55 -9.72
CA PRO A 174 10.68 -4.03 -9.58
C PRO A 174 10.33 -4.20 -8.10
N LEU A 175 9.13 -3.80 -7.71
CA LEU A 175 8.58 -4.13 -6.40
C LEU A 175 8.12 -5.59 -6.42
N ASP A 176 8.41 -6.31 -5.35
CA ASP A 176 7.71 -7.56 -5.07
C ASP A 176 6.31 -7.21 -4.53
N TRP A 177 5.28 -7.52 -5.32
CA TRP A 177 3.89 -7.24 -4.95
C TRP A 177 3.40 -8.11 -3.81
N GLU A 178 3.91 -9.33 -3.69
CA GLU A 178 3.59 -10.20 -2.56
C GLU A 178 4.13 -9.55 -1.28
N GLU A 179 5.34 -8.99 -1.33
CA GLU A 179 5.93 -8.27 -0.20
C GLU A 179 5.16 -6.99 0.18
N MET A 180 4.70 -6.23 -0.82
CA MET A 180 4.05 -4.93 -0.59
C MET A 180 2.59 -5.02 -0.19
N SER A 181 1.91 -6.05 -0.69
CA SER A 181 0.54 -6.36 -0.32
C SER A 181 0.47 -7.11 1.01
N ASP A 182 1.56 -7.77 1.42
CA ASP A 182 1.75 -8.27 2.79
C ASP A 182 2.00 -7.12 3.77
N LEU A 183 0.95 -6.37 4.07
CA LEU A 183 0.95 -5.33 5.09
C LEU A 183 1.13 -5.93 6.52
N ALA A 184 1.06 -7.27 6.70
CA ALA A 184 1.04 -7.97 8.00
C ALA A 184 2.42 -8.15 8.66
N ARG A 185 3.51 -7.92 7.91
CA ARG A 185 4.85 -7.76 8.47
C ARG A 185 5.09 -6.32 8.90
N VAL A 186 4.71 -6.02 10.13
CA VAL A 186 5.31 -4.92 10.89
C VAL A 186 6.17 -5.61 11.96
N ASP A 187 7.47 -5.70 11.70
CA ASP A 187 8.45 -6.34 12.59
C ASP A 187 8.64 -5.53 13.90
#